data_AF-A0A093ZT31-F1
#
_entry.id   AF-A0A093ZT31-F1
#
_cell.length_a   1.000
_cell.length_b   1.000
_cell.length_c   1.000
_cell.angle_alpha   90.00
_cell.angle_beta   90.00
_cell.angle_gamma   90.00
#
_symmetry.space_group_name_H-M   'P 1'
#
loop_
_entity.id
_entity.type
_entity.pdbx_description
1 polymer ?
#
loop_
_entity_poly.entity_id
_entity_poly.type
_entity_poly.pdbx_seq_one_letter_code
_entity_poly.pdbx_strand_id
1 'polypeptide(L)'
;MGLERERGEKVEVDVVTWRGMMTKLLACPFEDRDGYIEENHEYKVQSQARQSRTRTAPGRPSQDMMSFWGYKFETLSLLPDTWDATPREYIEGREEQIVNNAAQYCSVVQTGIGDTSLIIGGEVDA
;
A
#
# COMPACT_ATOMS: atom_id res chain seq x y z
N MET A 1 -6.07 -10.52 15.79
CA MET A 1 -6.44 -9.97 17.13
C MET A 1 -5.35 -10.33 18.15
N GLY A 2 -4.10 -9.91 17.93
CA GLY A 2 -2.99 -10.87 18.11
C GLY A 2 -1.71 -10.44 18.84
N LEU A 3 -1.66 -9.41 19.68
CA LEU A 3 -0.48 -9.23 20.57
C LEU A 3 -0.85 -8.61 21.92
N GLU A 4 -1.42 -7.40 21.94
CA GLU A 4 -1.81 -6.73 23.19
C GLU A 4 -2.93 -7.48 23.93
N ARG A 5 -3.87 -8.08 23.20
CA ARG A 5 -4.92 -8.93 23.81
C ARG A 5 -4.37 -10.22 24.40
N GLU A 6 -3.33 -10.79 23.81
CA GLU A 6 -2.68 -12.00 24.34
C GLU A 6 -1.81 -11.68 25.56
N ARG A 7 -1.12 -10.54 25.54
CA ARG A 7 -0.24 -10.11 26.62
C ARG A 7 -0.97 -9.39 27.76
N GLY A 8 -2.17 -8.86 27.52
CA GLY A 8 -2.93 -8.10 28.51
C GLY A 8 -2.35 -6.72 28.82
N GLU A 9 -1.35 -6.27 28.06
CA GLU A 9 -0.65 -4.99 28.23
C GLU A 9 -0.52 -4.28 26.88
N LYS A 10 -0.42 -2.95 26.92
CA LYS A 10 -0.13 -2.16 25.72
C LYS A 10 1.32 -2.32 25.31
N VAL A 11 1.59 -2.32 24.01
CA VAL A 11 2.98 -2.26 23.54
C VAL A 11 3.51 -0.86 23.81
N GLU A 12 4.58 -0.77 24.59
CA GLU A 12 5.30 0.48 24.81
C GLU A 12 6.14 0.79 23.56
N VAL A 13 5.80 1.89 22.89
CA VAL A 13 6.47 2.34 21.67
C VAL A 13 6.31 3.86 21.53
N ASP A 14 7.31 4.52 20.96
CA ASP A 14 7.31 5.98 20.82
C ASP A 14 6.35 6.45 19.72
N VAL A 15 6.28 5.71 18.60
CA VAL A 15 5.48 6.09 17.42
C VAL A 15 4.69 4.89 16.87
N VAL A 16 3.41 5.12 16.57
CA VAL A 16 2.56 4.19 15.80
C VAL A 16 2.06 4.89 14.56
N THR A 17 2.37 4.38 13.37
CA THR A 17 1.99 5.02 12.10
C THR A 17 1.87 4.02 10.94
N TRP A 18 1.57 4.51 9.73
CA TRP A 18 1.64 3.72 8.50
C TRP A 18 3.05 3.80 7.90
N ARG A 19 3.55 2.69 7.36
CA ARG A 19 4.83 2.61 6.65
C ARG A 19 4.96 3.69 5.59
N GLY A 20 3.89 3.98 4.85
CA GLY A 20 3.87 5.03 3.83
C GLY A 20 4.16 6.44 4.37
N MET A 21 3.78 6.75 5.62
CA MET A 21 4.12 8.04 6.24
C MET A 21 5.62 8.14 6.50
N MET A 22 6.22 7.07 7.02
CA MET A 22 7.67 7.02 7.23
C MET A 22 8.44 7.07 5.91
N THR A 23 7.93 6.46 4.84
CA THR A 23 8.51 6.55 3.50
C THR A 23 8.55 7.99 2.99
N LYS A 24 7.48 8.77 3.17
CA LYS A 24 7.45 10.20 2.80
C LYS A 24 8.50 11.02 3.56
N LEU A 25 8.63 10.78 4.87
CA LEU A 25 9.65 11.45 5.69
C LEU A 25 11.07 11.09 5.24
N LEU A 26 11.32 9.82 4.91
CA LEU A 26 12.63 9.35 4.45
C LEU A 26 12.99 9.88 3.05
N ALA A 27 11.99 9.94 2.15
CA ALA A 27 12.18 10.41 0.77
C ALA A 27 12.23 11.94 0.64
N CYS A 28 11.80 12.67 1.68
CA CYS A 28 11.73 14.13 1.73
C CYS A 28 12.95 14.88 1.13
N PRO A 29 14.21 14.51 1.43
CA PRO A 29 15.36 15.20 0.86
C PRO A 29 15.49 15.10 -0.67
N PHE A 30 14.75 14.19 -1.30
CA PHE A 30 14.82 13.88 -2.73
C PHE A 30 13.53 14.24 -3.49
N GLU A 31 12.50 14.74 -2.80
CA GLU A 31 11.20 15.05 -3.39
C GLU A 31 10.83 16.52 -3.18
N ASP A 32 10.78 17.29 -4.27
CA ASP A 32 10.43 18.71 -4.23
C ASP A 32 8.91 18.99 -4.32
N ARG A 33 8.08 17.94 -4.40
CA ARG A 33 6.68 18.07 -4.89
C ARG A 33 5.59 17.78 -3.88
N ASP A 34 5.87 17.05 -2.80
CA ASP A 34 4.83 16.57 -1.88
C ASP A 34 5.02 17.06 -0.44
N GLY A 35 3.89 17.35 0.23
CA GLY A 35 3.87 17.63 1.67
C GLY A 35 4.07 16.35 2.48
N TYR A 36 4.87 16.42 3.54
CA TYR A 36 5.37 15.26 4.26
C TYR A 36 4.43 14.71 5.35
N ILE A 37 3.52 15.54 5.85
CA ILE A 37 2.63 15.19 6.96
C ILE A 37 1.19 15.21 6.45
N GLU A 38 0.61 14.01 6.36
CA GLU A 38 -0.75 13.79 5.87
C GLU A 38 -1.78 13.88 6.99
N GLU A 39 -1.76 14.99 7.74
CA GLU A 39 -2.67 15.21 8.88
C GLU A 39 -4.07 15.68 8.47
N ASN A 40 -4.25 16.08 7.21
CA ASN A 40 -5.52 16.60 6.71
C ASN A 40 -6.13 15.72 5.61
N HIS A 41 -7.14 14.92 5.98
CA HIS A 41 -7.89 14.08 5.06
C HIS A 41 -8.54 14.88 3.91
N GLU A 42 -9.07 16.07 4.20
CA GLU A 42 -9.68 16.93 3.18
C GLU A 42 -8.63 17.38 2.15
N TYR A 43 -7.41 17.71 2.60
CA TYR A 43 -6.32 18.05 1.71
C TYR A 43 -5.95 16.88 0.79
N LYS A 44 -5.89 15.64 1.30
CA LYS A 44 -5.65 14.43 0.50
C LYS A 44 -6.73 14.25 -0.56
N VAL A 45 -8.00 14.34 -0.18
CA VAL A 45 -9.14 14.20 -1.10
C VAL A 45 -9.12 15.29 -2.17
N GLN A 46 -8.79 16.54 -1.79
CA GLN A 46 -8.65 17.63 -2.75
C GLN A 46 -7.47 17.43 -3.71
N SER A 47 -6.34 16.91 -3.23
CA SER A 47 -5.19 16.59 -4.07
C SER A 47 -5.55 15.51 -5.11
N GLN A 48 -6.19 14.42 -4.69
CA GLN A 48 -6.69 13.38 -5.58
C GLN A 48 -7.67 13.93 -6.62
N ALA A 49 -8.59 14.81 -6.20
CA ALA A 49 -9.54 15.46 -7.10
C ALA A 49 -8.87 16.41 -8.11
N ARG A 50 -7.73 17.04 -7.76
CA ARG A 50 -6.93 17.85 -8.70
C ARG A 50 -6.20 16.95 -9.70
N GLN A 51 -5.62 15.85 -9.22
CA GLN A 51 -4.89 14.90 -10.05
C GLN A 51 -5.82 14.24 -11.08
N SER A 52 -7.02 13.82 -10.68
CA SER A 52 -8.01 13.22 -11.59
C SER A 52 -8.53 14.18 -12.67
N ARG A 53 -8.49 15.49 -12.41
CA ARG A 53 -8.86 16.54 -13.39
C ARG A 53 -7.75 16.85 -14.39
N THR A 54 -6.53 16.36 -14.16
CA THR A 54 -5.39 16.66 -15.03
C THR A 54 -5.50 15.83 -16.31
N ARG A 55 -5.77 16.49 -17.45
CA ARG A 55 -5.84 15.78 -18.74
C ARG A 55 -4.48 15.24 -19.12
N THR A 56 -4.45 13.95 -19.42
CA THR A 56 -3.27 13.28 -19.95
C THR A 56 -2.93 13.84 -21.33
N ALA A 57 -1.64 14.02 -21.61
CA ALA A 57 -1.18 14.49 -22.92
C ALA A 57 -1.65 13.53 -24.03
N PRO A 58 -1.96 14.03 -25.24
CA PRO A 58 -2.37 13.19 -26.36
C PRO A 58 -1.34 12.08 -26.64
N GLY A 59 -1.81 10.84 -26.79
CA GLY A 59 -0.95 9.67 -27.03
C GLY A 59 -0.32 9.05 -25.77
N ARG A 60 -0.61 9.58 -24.58
CA ARG A 60 -0.21 8.95 -23.30
C ARG A 60 -1.38 8.18 -22.68
N PRO A 61 -1.14 7.00 -22.09
CA PRO A 61 -2.12 6.30 -21.27
C PRO A 61 -2.58 7.18 -20.10
N SER A 62 -3.86 7.09 -19.73
CA SER A 62 -4.39 7.85 -18.59
C SER A 62 -3.73 7.42 -17.28
N GLN A 63 -3.78 8.29 -16.27
CA GLN A 63 -3.33 7.97 -14.91
C GLN A 63 -4.02 6.70 -14.41
N ASP A 64 -5.34 6.58 -14.62
CA ASP A 64 -6.13 5.43 -14.19
C ASP A 64 -5.68 4.12 -14.88
N MET A 65 -5.35 4.20 -16.17
CA MET A 65 -4.83 3.04 -16.91
C MET A 65 -3.47 2.61 -16.37
N MET A 66 -2.58 3.55 -16.08
CA MET A 66 -1.27 3.25 -15.49
C MET A 66 -1.40 2.64 -14.08
N SER A 67 -2.34 3.14 -13.27
CA SER A 67 -2.64 2.55 -11.95
C SER A 67 -3.22 1.15 -12.08
N PHE A 68 -4.13 0.93 -13.04
CA PHE A 68 -4.71 -0.38 -13.32
C PHE A 68 -3.64 -1.44 -13.67
N TRP A 69 -2.59 -1.05 -14.38
CA TRP A 69 -1.50 -1.98 -14.72
C TRP A 69 -0.82 -2.60 -13.50
N GLY A 70 -0.68 -1.85 -12.40
CA GLY A 70 -0.16 -2.38 -11.13
C GLY A 70 -1.04 -3.51 -10.60
N TYR A 71 -2.33 -3.22 -10.38
CA TYR A 71 -3.27 -4.22 -9.89
C TYR A 71 -3.48 -5.41 -10.83
N LYS A 72 -3.41 -5.19 -12.15
CA LYS A 72 -3.45 -6.30 -13.12
C LYS A 72 -2.19 -7.15 -13.03
N PHE A 73 -1.02 -6.54 -12.85
CA PHE A 73 0.22 -7.27 -12.65
C PHE A 73 0.19 -8.14 -11.39
N GLU A 74 -0.34 -7.62 -10.27
CA GLU A 74 -0.58 -8.39 -9.05
C GLU A 74 -1.50 -9.58 -9.32
N THR A 75 -2.65 -9.35 -9.96
CA THR A 75 -3.61 -10.41 -10.32
C THR A 75 -2.98 -11.53 -11.16
N LEU A 76 -2.06 -11.18 -12.08
CA LEU A 76 -1.39 -12.13 -12.95
C LEU A 76 -0.23 -12.87 -12.26
N SER A 77 0.42 -12.23 -11.29
CA SER A 77 1.67 -12.72 -10.70
C SER A 77 1.47 -13.47 -9.40
N LEU A 78 0.33 -13.29 -8.74
CA LEU A 78 0.04 -13.90 -7.44
C LEU A 78 -0.79 -15.17 -7.56
N LEU A 79 -0.72 -15.99 -6.52
CA LEU A 79 -1.54 -17.16 -6.29
C LEU A 79 -2.21 -17.03 -4.91
N PRO A 80 -3.43 -17.55 -4.73
CA PRO A 80 -4.12 -17.49 -3.45
C PRO A 80 -3.50 -18.41 -2.38
N ASP A 81 -2.70 -19.38 -2.81
CA ASP A 81 -1.98 -20.33 -1.95
C ASP A 81 -0.66 -20.76 -2.62
N THR A 82 0.06 -21.69 -2.00
CA THR A 82 1.25 -22.31 -2.58
C THR A 82 0.96 -22.91 -3.96
N TRP A 83 2.02 -23.03 -4.76
CA TRP A 83 1.92 -23.51 -6.14
C TRP A 83 1.31 -24.92 -6.25
N ASP A 84 1.61 -25.81 -5.30
CA ASP A 84 1.08 -27.18 -5.28
C ASP A 84 -0.40 -27.26 -4.88
N ALA A 85 -0.85 -26.35 -4.02
CA ALA A 85 -2.22 -26.26 -3.54
C ALA A 85 -3.14 -25.53 -4.53
N THR A 86 -2.59 -24.73 -5.46
CA THR A 86 -3.38 -23.96 -6.40
C THR A 86 -3.72 -24.76 -7.67
N PRO A 87 -5.01 -24.93 -8.05
CA PRO A 87 -5.39 -25.66 -9.25
C PRO A 87 -4.84 -25.02 -10.53
N ARG A 88 -4.42 -25.85 -11.49
CA ARG A 88 -3.93 -25.38 -12.80
C ARG A 88 -4.93 -24.49 -13.55
N GLU A 89 -6.22 -24.82 -13.47
CA GLU A 89 -7.30 -24.01 -14.05
C GLU A 89 -7.30 -22.58 -13.51
N TYR A 90 -7.06 -22.41 -12.21
CA TYR A 90 -6.93 -21.08 -11.62
C TYR A 90 -5.70 -20.35 -12.16
N ILE A 91 -4.54 -21.01 -12.18
CA ILE A 91 -3.26 -20.43 -12.62
C ILE A 91 -3.34 -19.94 -14.07
N GLU A 92 -3.93 -20.75 -14.96
CA GLU A 92 -4.02 -20.48 -16.39
C GLU A 92 -5.17 -19.49 -16.70
N GLY A 93 -6.19 -19.39 -15.86
CA GLY A 93 -7.32 -18.46 -16.01
C GLY A 93 -7.14 -17.07 -15.36
N ARG A 94 -5.93 -16.70 -14.91
CA ARG A 94 -5.67 -15.40 -14.25
C ARG A 94 -5.81 -14.20 -15.20
N GLU A 95 -5.69 -14.41 -16.50
CA GLU A 95 -5.86 -13.34 -17.48
C GLU A 95 -7.31 -12.83 -17.50
N GLU A 96 -8.27 -13.73 -17.28
CA GLU A 96 -9.71 -13.46 -17.30
C GLU A 96 -10.25 -13.00 -15.93
N GLN A 97 -9.45 -13.09 -14.87
CA GLN A 97 -9.87 -12.65 -13.54
C GLN A 97 -10.11 -11.14 -13.49
N ILE A 98 -11.19 -10.77 -12.81
CA ILE A 98 -11.54 -9.38 -12.53
C ILE A 98 -10.55 -8.84 -11.50
N VAL A 99 -9.89 -7.75 -11.87
CA VAL A 99 -8.96 -7.03 -10.98
C VAL A 99 -9.75 -6.36 -9.85
N ASN A 100 -9.30 -6.56 -8.61
CA ASN A 100 -9.90 -5.96 -7.42
C ASN A 100 -8.79 -5.35 -6.55
N ASN A 101 -8.91 -4.07 -6.23
CA ASN A 101 -7.95 -3.33 -5.40
C ASN A 101 -8.46 -3.08 -3.96
N ALA A 102 -9.59 -3.68 -3.57
CA ALA A 102 -10.15 -3.54 -2.23
C ALA A 102 -9.59 -4.58 -1.25
N ALA A 103 -9.19 -5.76 -1.75
CA ALA A 103 -8.58 -6.80 -0.93
C ALA A 103 -7.12 -6.44 -0.68
N GLN A 104 -6.73 -6.34 0.59
CA GLN A 104 -5.36 -6.00 0.99
C GLN A 104 -4.92 -6.91 2.13
N TYR A 105 -3.68 -7.38 2.07
CA TYR A 105 -3.02 -8.01 3.20
C TYR A 105 -2.05 -7.00 3.82
N CYS A 106 -2.24 -6.74 5.11
CA CYS A 106 -1.42 -5.78 5.85
C CYS A 106 -0.64 -6.47 6.95
N SER A 107 0.65 -6.20 7.01
CA SER A 107 1.52 -6.59 8.12
C SER A 107 1.72 -5.41 9.06
N VAL A 108 1.74 -5.71 10.36
CA VAL A 108 2.09 -4.75 11.41
C VAL A 108 3.37 -5.24 12.06
N VAL A 109 4.42 -4.41 11.99
CA VAL A 109 5.75 -4.78 12.49
C VAL A 109 6.23 -3.75 13.52
N GLN A 110 7.00 -4.23 14.49
CA GLN A 110 7.74 -3.39 15.41
C GLN A 110 9.18 -3.25 14.90
N THR A 111 9.69 -2.01 14.87
CA THR A 111 11.02 -1.64 14.37
C THR A 111 11.56 -0.42 15.14
N GLY A 112 12.70 0.13 14.75
CA GLY A 112 13.32 1.28 15.40
C GLY A 112 14.26 2.07 14.49
N ILE A 113 14.46 3.35 14.79
CA ILE A 113 15.48 4.20 14.16
C ILE A 113 16.20 4.96 15.28
N GLY A 114 17.51 4.71 15.45
CA GLY A 114 18.25 5.21 16.61
C GLY A 114 17.64 4.69 17.91
N ASP A 115 17.35 5.60 18.84
CA ASP A 115 16.73 5.28 20.13
C ASP A 115 15.19 5.35 20.07
N THR A 116 14.60 5.68 18.92
CA THR A 116 13.14 5.76 18.75
C THR A 116 12.59 4.41 18.28
N SER A 117 11.61 3.91 19.01
CA SER A 117 10.85 2.70 18.70
C SER A 117 9.60 3.01 17.87
N LEU A 118 9.28 2.15 16.91
CA LEU A 118 8.15 2.34 16.00
C LEU A 118 7.33 1.06 15.83
N ILE A 119 6.01 1.22 15.73
CA ILE A 119 5.12 0.23 15.13
C ILE A 119 4.61 0.81 13.83
N ILE A 120 4.82 0.07 12.73
CA ILE A 120 4.36 0.48 11.41
C ILE A 120 3.47 -0.58 10.78
N GLY A 121 2.30 -0.14 10.29
CA GLY A 121 1.43 -0.94 9.45
C GLY A 121 1.73 -0.70 7.96
N GLY A 122 1.75 -1.75 7.15
CA GLY A 122 1.94 -1.62 5.71
C GLY A 122 1.30 -2.78 4.96
N GLU A 123 0.77 -2.48 3.78
CA GLU A 123 0.39 -3.50 2.80
C GLU A 123 1.62 -4.31 2.37
N VAL A 124 1.37 -5.60 2.14
CA VAL A 124 2.31 -6.58 1.60
C VAL A 124 1.61 -7.31 0.46
N ASP A 125 2.20 -7.29 -0.72
CA ASP A 125 1.58 -7.83 -1.94
C ASP A 125 1.56 -9.37 -1.96
N ALA A 126 2.56 -10.03 -1.36
CA ALA A 126 2.72 -11.49 -1.31
C ALA A 126 3.54 -11.95 -0.10
#